data_AF-A0AAV6LCN6-F1
#
_entry.id   AF-A0AAV6LCN6-F1
#
_cell.length_a   1.000
_cell.length_b   1.000
_cell.length_c   1.000
_cell.angle_alpha   90.00
_cell.angle_beta   90.00
_cell.angle_gamma   90.00
#
_symmetry.space_group_name_H-M   'P 1'
#
loop_
_entity.id
_entity.type
_entity.pdbx_description
1 polymer ?
#
loop_
_entity_poly.entity_id
_entity_poly.type
_entity_poly.pdbx_seq_one_letter_code
_entity_poly.pdbx_strand_id
1 'polypeptide(L)'
;MGEEPKRQMAFATVMSMTFWNGVTLCLKVLGPLVMVLQLVDGDRKPSIGFVYGELKNTKEEIKEAYKQVETNYRPILDVIDGKAKSRLDSALHLTAYFLNPFYFYKDHTIQDDPIIMDGVLTCVEAFFPDDVNVQDEVINRELLKYKNKDGGFGRPLATMGCATNIDS
;
A
#
# COMPACT_ATOMS: atom_id res chain seq x y z
N MET A 1 -51.05 -2.88 -13.81
CA MET A 1 -51.16 -4.01 -12.87
C MET A 1 -49.81 -4.73 -12.84
N GLY A 2 -48.89 -4.35 -11.93
CA GLY A 2 -47.51 -4.86 -11.94
C GLY A 2 -46.54 -4.25 -10.91
N GLU A 3 -46.98 -3.31 -10.07
CA GLU A 3 -46.12 -2.65 -9.07
C GLU A 3 -46.10 -3.35 -7.71
N GLU A 4 -47.21 -3.99 -7.31
CA GLU A 4 -47.36 -4.68 -6.02
C GLU A 4 -46.30 -5.78 -5.77
N PRO A 5 -45.99 -6.69 -6.72
CA PRO A 5 -44.99 -7.73 -6.51
C PRO A 5 -43.57 -7.16 -6.43
N LYS A 6 -43.29 -6.07 -7.17
CA LYS A 6 -41.98 -5.38 -7.14
C LYS A 6 -41.75 -4.70 -5.79
N ARG A 7 -42.79 -4.08 -5.21
CA ARG A 7 -42.74 -3.47 -3.88
C ARG A 7 -42.46 -4.51 -2.80
N GLN A 8 -43.12 -5.66 -2.87
CA GLN A 8 -42.95 -6.72 -1.87
C GLN A 8 -41.55 -7.36 -1.94
N MET A 9 -41.01 -7.56 -3.15
CA MET A 9 -39.62 -8.01 -3.32
C MET A 9 -38.61 -6.99 -2.81
N ALA A 10 -38.79 -5.70 -3.14
CA ALA A 10 -37.91 -4.65 -2.65
C ALA A 10 -37.91 -4.56 -1.11
N PHE A 11 -39.09 -4.63 -0.49
CA PHE A 11 -39.23 -4.68 0.96
C PHE A 11 -38.51 -5.90 1.57
N ALA A 12 -38.68 -7.09 0.98
CA ALA A 12 -37.99 -8.29 1.44
C ALA A 12 -36.47 -8.19 1.32
N THR A 13 -35.94 -7.56 0.25
CA THR A 13 -34.50 -7.32 0.09
C THR A 13 -33.97 -6.34 1.13
N VAL A 14 -34.64 -5.21 1.33
CA VAL A 14 -34.20 -4.17 2.30
C VAL A 14 -34.31 -4.67 3.74
N MET A 15 -35.21 -5.60 4.05
CA MET A 15 -35.30 -6.21 5.38
C MET A 15 -34.36 -7.43 5.56
N SER A 16 -33.65 -7.85 4.51
CA SER A 16 -32.79 -9.04 4.56
C SER A 16 -31.45 -8.74 5.22
N MET A 17 -31.18 -9.43 6.35
CA MET A 17 -29.87 -9.34 7.01
C MET A 17 -28.74 -9.85 6.11
N THR A 18 -28.99 -10.89 5.31
CA THR A 18 -28.01 -11.44 4.36
C THR A 18 -27.61 -10.40 3.31
N PHE A 19 -28.57 -9.62 2.82
CA PHE A 19 -28.30 -8.53 1.88
C PHE A 19 -27.37 -7.48 2.52
N TRP A 20 -27.71 -6.99 3.71
CA TRP A 20 -26.90 -5.99 4.40
C TRP A 20 -25.52 -6.49 4.83
N ASN A 21 -25.41 -7.77 5.18
CA ASN A 21 -24.10 -8.40 5.42
C ASN A 21 -23.24 -8.37 4.14
N GLY A 22 -23.84 -8.65 2.99
CA GLY A 22 -23.17 -8.53 1.69
C GLY A 22 -22.73 -7.09 1.38
N VAL A 23 -23.62 -6.11 1.58
CA VAL A 23 -23.29 -4.68 1.41
C VAL A 23 -22.14 -4.26 2.34
N THR A 24 -22.20 -4.66 3.60
CA THR A 24 -21.15 -4.38 4.59
C THR A 24 -19.80 -4.95 4.14
N LEU A 25 -19.80 -6.18 3.62
CA LEU A 25 -18.59 -6.82 3.11
C LEU A 25 -18.04 -6.09 1.88
N CYS A 26 -18.90 -5.68 0.94
CA CYS A 26 -18.49 -4.86 -0.20
C CYS A 26 -17.84 -3.55 0.24
N LEU A 27 -18.41 -2.86 1.24
CA LEU A 27 -17.85 -1.63 1.78
C LEU A 27 -16.49 -1.84 2.44
N LYS A 28 -16.30 -2.95 3.16
CA LYS A 28 -15.01 -3.31 3.78
C LYS A 28 -13.92 -3.60 2.74
N VAL A 29 -14.28 -4.05 1.54
CA VAL A 29 -13.32 -4.29 0.46
C VAL A 29 -13.06 -3.02 -0.35
N LEU A 30 -14.12 -2.31 -0.73
CA LEU A 30 -14.03 -1.16 -1.63
C LEU A 30 -13.52 0.11 -0.93
N GLY A 31 -13.83 0.30 0.35
CA GLY A 31 -13.40 1.49 1.12
C GLY A 31 -11.88 1.67 1.10
N PRO A 32 -11.09 0.68 1.55
CA PRO A 32 -9.63 0.77 1.53
C PRO A 32 -9.05 0.94 0.12
N LEU A 33 -9.63 0.27 -0.89
CA LEU A 33 -9.21 0.43 -2.29
C LEU A 33 -9.41 1.86 -2.80
N VAL A 34 -10.52 2.51 -2.45
CA VAL A 34 -10.76 3.91 -2.80
C VAL A 34 -9.72 4.83 -2.15
N MET A 35 -9.32 4.55 -0.92
CA MET A 35 -8.26 5.32 -0.25
C MET A 35 -6.91 5.21 -0.99
N VAL A 36 -6.54 4.01 -1.45
CA VAL A 36 -5.31 3.82 -2.26
C VAL A 36 -5.40 4.57 -3.58
N LEU A 37 -6.54 4.54 -4.26
CA LEU A 37 -6.74 5.27 -5.52
C LEU A 37 -6.63 6.79 -5.32
N GLN A 38 -7.24 7.33 -4.27
CA GLN A 38 -7.16 8.76 -3.93
C GLN A 38 -5.71 9.20 -3.65
N LEU A 39 -4.89 8.32 -3.07
CA LEU A 39 -3.45 8.61 -2.90
C LEU A 39 -2.74 8.70 -4.25
N VAL A 40 -3.02 7.79 -5.18
CA VAL A 40 -2.41 7.78 -6.52
C VAL A 40 -2.81 9.00 -7.35
N ASP A 41 -4.07 9.43 -7.25
CA ASP A 41 -4.60 10.56 -8.04
C ASP A 41 -4.08 11.94 -7.58
N GLY A 42 -3.30 12.00 -6.50
CA GLY A 42 -2.51 13.18 -6.11
C GLY A 42 -3.27 14.25 -5.33
N ASP A 43 -4.49 13.96 -4.86
CA ASP A 43 -5.36 14.96 -4.23
C ASP A 43 -4.85 15.52 -2.88
N ARG A 44 -3.84 14.90 -2.22
CA ARG A 44 -3.48 15.28 -0.83
C ARG A 44 -1.98 15.31 -0.42
N LYS A 45 -1.02 14.60 -1.06
CA LYS A 45 0.41 14.52 -0.59
C LYS A 45 1.35 13.97 -1.67
N PRO A 46 2.70 14.14 -1.61
CA PRO A 46 3.63 13.28 -2.34
C PRO A 46 3.38 11.80 -1.95
N SER A 47 2.62 11.13 -2.80
CA SER A 47 1.97 9.85 -2.50
C SER A 47 2.85 8.64 -2.76
N ILE A 48 3.89 8.79 -3.56
CA ILE A 48 4.67 7.67 -4.08
C ILE A 48 5.31 6.79 -2.99
N GLY A 49 5.77 7.39 -1.87
CA GLY A 49 6.32 6.65 -0.73
C GLY A 49 5.29 5.94 0.14
N PHE A 50 3.99 6.24 -0.04
CA PHE A 50 2.89 5.64 0.74
C PHE A 50 2.08 4.63 -0.05
N VAL A 51 1.94 4.81 -1.37
CA VAL A 51 1.07 4.00 -2.24
C VAL A 51 1.29 2.49 -2.07
N TYR A 52 2.54 2.02 -2.10
CA TYR A 52 2.82 0.58 -1.96
C TYR A 52 2.49 0.05 -0.55
N GLY A 53 2.82 0.82 0.49
CA GLY A 53 2.51 0.47 1.88
C GLY A 53 1.01 0.40 2.15
N GLU A 54 0.26 1.39 1.68
CA GLU A 54 -1.20 1.42 1.80
C GLU A 54 -1.88 0.33 0.97
N LEU A 55 -1.33 -0.02 -0.20
CA LEU A 55 -1.78 -1.17 -0.96
C LEU A 55 -1.56 -2.48 -0.19
N LYS A 56 -0.40 -2.65 0.48
CA LYS A 56 -0.12 -3.82 1.33
C LYS A 56 -1.10 -3.89 2.50
N ASN A 57 -1.33 -2.78 3.21
CA ASN A 57 -2.30 -2.68 4.30
C ASN A 57 -3.72 -3.01 3.82
N THR A 58 -4.14 -2.47 2.68
CA THR A 58 -5.45 -2.75 2.06
C THR A 58 -5.64 -4.25 1.78
N LYS A 59 -4.59 -4.95 1.31
CA LYS A 59 -4.67 -6.41 1.11
C LYS A 59 -4.88 -7.14 2.43
N GLU A 60 -4.23 -6.73 3.52
CA GLU A 60 -4.45 -7.33 4.85
C GLU A 60 -5.85 -7.05 5.39
N GLU A 61 -6.36 -5.82 5.26
CA GLU A 61 -7.73 -5.46 5.66
C GLU A 61 -8.79 -6.30 4.91
N ILE A 62 -8.57 -6.56 3.62
CA ILE A 62 -9.45 -7.44 2.84
C ILE A 62 -9.41 -8.87 3.38
N LYS A 63 -8.23 -9.41 3.71
CA LYS A 63 -8.12 -10.75 4.32
C LYS A 63 -8.88 -10.82 5.64
N GLU A 64 -8.76 -9.79 6.47
CA GLU A 64 -9.48 -9.69 7.76
C GLU A 64 -11.00 -9.56 7.57
N ALA A 65 -11.47 -8.83 6.55
CA ALA A 65 -12.89 -8.73 6.23
C ALA A 65 -13.52 -10.10 5.92
N TYR A 66 -12.72 -11.00 5.33
CA TYR A 66 -13.07 -12.39 5.06
C TYR A 66 -12.62 -13.37 6.16
N LYS A 67 -12.25 -12.87 7.34
CA LYS A 67 -11.83 -13.68 8.51
C LYS A 67 -10.67 -14.64 8.19
N GLN A 68 -9.75 -14.22 7.34
CA GLN A 68 -8.60 -15.01 6.89
C GLN A 68 -8.99 -16.30 6.13
N VAL A 69 -10.22 -16.40 5.61
CA VAL A 69 -10.64 -17.51 4.76
C VAL A 69 -10.16 -17.27 3.33
N GLU A 70 -9.03 -17.88 2.98
CA GLU A 70 -8.31 -17.67 1.72
C GLU A 70 -9.19 -17.80 0.47
N THR A 71 -10.02 -18.84 0.40
CA THR A 71 -10.89 -19.09 -0.76
C THR A 71 -11.84 -17.92 -1.08
N ASN A 72 -12.13 -17.06 -0.09
CA ASN A 72 -13.06 -15.95 -0.25
C ASN A 72 -12.36 -14.65 -0.69
N TYR A 73 -11.12 -14.41 -0.25
CA TYR A 73 -10.40 -13.17 -0.59
C TYR A 73 -9.38 -13.35 -1.72
N ARG A 74 -8.89 -14.57 -1.97
CA ARG A 74 -7.82 -14.81 -2.96
C ARG A 74 -8.18 -14.30 -4.36
N PRO A 75 -9.39 -14.52 -4.90
CA PRO A 75 -9.76 -13.98 -6.21
C PRO A 75 -9.74 -12.44 -6.26
N ILE A 76 -10.03 -11.78 -5.15
CA ILE A 76 -9.98 -10.31 -5.04
C ILE A 76 -8.53 -9.84 -5.04
N LEU A 77 -7.67 -10.50 -4.26
CA LEU A 77 -6.23 -10.19 -4.24
C LEU A 77 -5.59 -10.42 -5.61
N ASP A 78 -5.95 -11.46 -6.34
CA ASP A 78 -5.44 -11.72 -7.69
C ASP A 78 -5.81 -10.59 -8.67
N VAL A 79 -7.03 -10.05 -8.58
CA VAL A 79 -7.43 -8.88 -9.38
C VAL A 79 -6.61 -7.65 -8.99
N ILE A 80 -6.40 -7.41 -7.70
CA ILE A 80 -5.59 -6.28 -7.21
C ILE A 80 -4.14 -6.42 -7.69
N ASP A 81 -3.53 -7.59 -7.50
CA ASP A 81 -2.16 -7.90 -7.92
C ASP A 81 -2.00 -7.69 -9.43
N GLY A 82 -2.94 -8.20 -10.23
CA GLY A 82 -2.93 -8.00 -11.68
C GLY A 82 -3.05 -6.54 -12.11
N LYS A 83 -3.73 -5.69 -11.34
CA LYS A 83 -3.86 -4.24 -11.61
C LYS A 83 -2.68 -3.42 -11.08
N ALA A 84 -2.08 -3.85 -9.98
CA ALA A 84 -0.93 -3.20 -9.37
C ALA A 84 0.36 -3.49 -10.13
N LYS A 85 0.46 -4.67 -10.76
CA LYS A 85 1.65 -5.15 -11.45
C LYS A 85 2.23 -4.15 -12.46
N SER A 86 3.53 -3.91 -12.34
CA SER A 86 4.33 -2.96 -13.11
C SER A 86 3.84 -1.51 -13.03
N ARG A 87 2.95 -1.19 -12.09
CA ARG A 87 2.38 0.16 -11.89
C ARG A 87 2.68 0.65 -10.49
N LEU A 88 2.06 0.03 -9.50
CA LEU A 88 2.15 0.40 -8.08
C LEU A 88 3.23 -0.40 -7.33
N ASP A 89 3.79 -1.42 -7.96
CA ASP A 89 4.90 -2.25 -7.48
C ASP A 89 6.16 -2.08 -8.36
N SER A 90 6.27 -0.96 -9.08
CA SER A 90 7.46 -0.66 -9.87
C SER A 90 8.67 -0.41 -8.96
N ALA A 91 9.89 -0.55 -9.51
CA ALA A 91 11.14 -0.26 -8.80
C ALA A 91 11.11 1.10 -8.07
N LEU A 92 10.51 2.12 -8.70
CA LEU A 92 10.35 3.45 -8.11
C LEU A 92 9.44 3.44 -6.87
N HIS A 93 8.29 2.75 -6.92
CA HIS A 93 7.36 2.66 -5.78
C HIS A 93 7.93 1.82 -4.64
N LEU A 94 8.59 0.70 -4.97
CA LEU A 94 9.27 -0.15 -3.98
C LEU A 94 10.39 0.62 -3.28
N THR A 95 11.19 1.37 -4.05
CA THR A 95 12.25 2.25 -3.50
C THR A 95 11.67 3.36 -2.64
N ALA A 96 10.59 4.00 -3.10
CA ALA A 96 9.95 5.06 -2.32
C ALA A 96 9.35 4.53 -1.01
N TYR A 97 8.80 3.33 -1.01
CA TYR A 97 8.34 2.63 0.20
C TYR A 97 9.49 2.31 1.14
N PHE A 98 10.59 1.75 0.61
CA PHE A 98 11.80 1.46 1.38
C PHE A 98 12.39 2.72 2.03
N LEU A 99 12.45 3.83 1.28
CA LEU A 99 13.00 5.09 1.76
C LEU A 99 12.03 5.88 2.65
N ASN A 100 10.77 5.45 2.77
CA ASN A 100 9.79 6.10 3.63
C ASN A 100 10.03 5.75 5.10
N PRO A 101 10.51 6.70 5.93
CA PRO A 101 10.83 6.44 7.33
C PRO A 101 9.62 5.98 8.15
N PHE A 102 8.40 6.37 7.75
CA PHE A 102 7.16 5.93 8.40
C PHE A 102 7.00 4.41 8.39
N TYR A 103 7.36 3.74 7.29
CA TYR A 103 7.29 2.28 7.21
C TYR A 103 8.61 1.64 7.63
N PHE A 104 9.72 2.08 7.05
CA PHE A 104 11.02 1.43 7.23
C PHE A 104 11.50 1.41 8.69
N TYR A 105 11.28 2.50 9.45
CA TYR A 105 11.68 2.55 10.86
C TYR A 105 10.68 1.90 11.82
N LYS A 106 9.49 1.52 11.35
CA LYS A 106 8.51 0.74 12.12
C LYS A 106 8.64 -0.75 11.89
N ASP A 107 8.99 -1.14 10.67
CA ASP A 107 9.16 -2.54 10.26
C ASP A 107 10.55 -2.76 9.66
N HIS A 108 11.46 -3.23 10.52
CA HIS A 108 12.84 -3.50 10.12
C HIS A 108 12.97 -4.70 9.16
N THR A 109 11.93 -5.52 8.98
CA THR A 109 11.97 -6.65 8.04
C THR A 109 11.92 -6.21 6.58
N ILE A 110 11.53 -4.96 6.31
CA ILE A 110 11.51 -4.36 4.96
C ILE A 110 12.89 -4.45 4.28
N GLN A 111 13.99 -4.36 5.04
CA GLN A 111 15.34 -4.45 4.49
C GLN A 111 15.75 -5.85 4.04
N ASP A 112 15.05 -6.87 4.53
CA ASP A 112 15.32 -8.28 4.26
C ASP A 112 14.42 -8.81 3.13
N ASP A 113 13.46 -8.00 2.65
CA ASP A 113 12.58 -8.36 1.54
C ASP A 113 13.34 -8.28 0.20
N PRO A 114 13.54 -9.41 -0.49
CA PRO A 114 14.33 -9.45 -1.72
C PRO A 114 13.69 -8.67 -2.87
N ILE A 115 12.35 -8.59 -2.93
CA ILE A 115 11.64 -7.86 -3.99
C ILE A 115 11.85 -6.36 -3.80
N ILE A 116 11.77 -5.89 -2.55
CA ILE A 116 11.98 -4.48 -2.23
C ILE A 116 13.43 -4.08 -2.50
N MET A 117 14.40 -4.89 -2.06
CA MET A 117 15.81 -4.60 -2.28
C MET A 117 16.20 -4.64 -3.76
N ASP A 118 15.68 -5.59 -4.55
CA ASP A 118 15.86 -5.63 -6.00
C ASP A 118 15.26 -4.38 -6.67
N GLY A 119 14.09 -3.93 -6.20
CA GLY A 119 13.48 -2.67 -6.62
C GLY A 119 14.37 -1.45 -6.33
N VAL A 120 15.02 -1.40 -5.16
CA VAL A 120 15.98 -0.33 -4.80
C VAL A 120 17.17 -0.32 -5.74
N LEU A 121 17.79 -1.48 -5.98
CA LEU A 121 18.95 -1.59 -6.87
C LEU A 121 18.58 -1.18 -8.30
N THR A 122 17.51 -1.74 -8.84
CA THR A 122 16.98 -1.41 -10.18
C THR A 122 16.69 0.08 -10.31
N CYS A 123 16.15 0.71 -9.27
CA CYS A 123 15.87 2.14 -9.26
C CYS A 123 17.17 2.96 -9.30
N VAL A 124 18.16 2.64 -8.46
CA VAL A 124 19.45 3.34 -8.43
C VAL A 124 20.17 3.21 -9.78
N GLU A 125 20.20 2.01 -10.37
CA GLU A 125 20.75 1.78 -11.71
C GLU A 125 20.05 2.65 -12.77
N ALA A 126 18.71 2.76 -12.71
CA ALA A 126 17.95 3.59 -13.64
C ALA A 126 18.21 5.11 -13.46
N PHE A 127 18.48 5.57 -12.24
CA PHE A 127 18.82 6.98 -11.97
C PHE A 127 20.25 7.35 -12.37
N PHE A 128 21.17 6.40 -12.32
CA PHE A 128 22.60 6.63 -12.57
C PHE A 128 23.20 5.58 -13.53
N PRO A 129 22.68 5.41 -14.76
CA PRO A 129 22.97 4.25 -15.61
C PRO A 129 24.46 4.04 -15.94
N ASP A 130 25.25 5.11 -15.98
CA ASP A 130 26.67 5.08 -16.37
C ASP A 130 27.62 5.53 -15.25
N ASP A 131 27.13 5.75 -14.03
CA ASP A 131 27.93 6.24 -12.91
C ASP A 131 27.98 5.21 -11.77
N VAL A 132 28.80 4.18 -11.97
CA VAL A 132 29.01 3.10 -11.00
C VAL A 132 29.54 3.63 -9.66
N ASN A 133 30.29 4.73 -9.66
CA ASN A 133 30.81 5.30 -8.41
C ASN A 133 29.67 5.90 -7.58
N VAL A 134 28.72 6.60 -8.22
CA VAL A 134 27.53 7.11 -7.54
C VAL A 134 26.62 5.96 -7.10
N GLN A 135 26.43 4.93 -7.93
CA GLN A 135 25.66 3.74 -7.53
C GLN A 135 26.26 3.08 -6.27
N ASP A 136 27.58 2.85 -6.24
CA ASP A 136 28.29 2.29 -5.09
C ASP A 136 28.14 3.16 -3.84
N GLU A 137 28.34 4.48 -3.96
CA GLU A 137 28.20 5.41 -2.83
C GLU A 137 26.77 5.40 -2.28
N VAL A 138 25.76 5.43 -3.14
CA VAL A 138 24.35 5.41 -2.74
C VAL A 138 24.01 4.08 -2.06
N ILE A 139 24.35 2.95 -2.67
CA ILE A 139 23.95 1.62 -2.21
C ILE A 139 24.71 1.20 -0.96
N ASN A 140 26.03 1.37 -0.95
CA ASN A 140 26.89 0.82 0.09
C ASN A 140 27.19 1.81 1.22
N ARG A 141 27.01 3.12 1.01
CA ARG A 141 27.25 4.14 2.05
C ARG A 141 25.99 4.85 2.49
N GLU A 142 25.29 5.52 1.59
CA GLU A 142 24.15 6.37 1.98
C GLU A 142 22.94 5.55 2.45
N LEU A 143 22.61 4.45 1.77
CA LEU A 143 21.56 3.54 2.24
C LEU A 143 21.91 2.91 3.59
N LEU A 144 23.18 2.58 3.83
CA LEU A 144 23.60 2.03 5.13
C LEU A 144 23.40 3.06 6.25
N LYS A 145 23.77 4.33 6.02
CA LYS A 145 23.52 5.43 6.97
C LYS A 145 22.03 5.61 7.23
N TYR A 146 21.20 5.56 6.19
CA TYR A 146 19.75 5.63 6.32
C TYR A 146 19.19 4.48 7.17
N LYS A 147 19.61 3.24 6.88
CA LYS A 147 19.20 2.03 7.60
C LYS A 147 19.54 2.12 9.09
N ASN A 148 20.74 2.59 9.40
CA ASN A 148 21.25 2.71 10.77
C ASN A 148 20.79 3.96 11.51
N LYS A 149 20.05 4.86 10.84
CA LYS A 149 19.67 6.19 11.37
C LYS A 149 20.90 7.04 11.72
N ASP A 150 21.97 6.92 10.95
CA ASP A 150 23.21 7.65 11.19
C ASP A 150 23.06 9.14 10.83
N GLY A 151 23.76 9.99 11.59
CA GLY A 151 23.86 11.43 11.30
C GLY A 151 22.51 12.15 11.31
N GLY A 152 22.11 12.69 10.15
CA GLY A 152 20.87 13.45 10.00
C GLY A 152 19.60 12.59 10.14
N PHE A 153 19.68 11.31 9.77
CA PHE A 153 18.54 10.40 9.72
C PHE A 153 18.00 10.01 11.11
N GLY A 154 18.86 10.00 12.13
CA GLY A 154 18.47 9.67 13.51
C GLY A 154 18.08 10.85 14.38
N ARG A 155 18.08 12.09 13.84
CA ARG A 155 17.72 13.26 14.64
C ARG A 155 16.26 13.19 15.07
N PRO A 156 15.90 13.69 16.28
CA PRO A 156 14.52 13.66 16.78
C PRO A 156 13.51 14.25 15.79
N LEU A 157 13.89 15.29 15.05
CA LEU A 157 13.04 15.93 14.04
C LEU A 157 12.75 15.01 12.84
N ALA A 158 13.73 14.21 12.40
CA ALA A 158 13.54 13.20 11.35
C ALA A 158 12.65 12.06 11.86
N THR A 159 12.84 11.62 13.10
CA THR A 159 12.04 10.56 13.74
C THR A 159 10.59 10.99 14.00
N MET A 160 10.33 12.26 14.33
CA MET A 160 8.97 12.78 14.54
C MET A 160 8.16 12.83 13.24
N GLY A 161 8.79 13.14 12.10
CA GLY A 161 8.14 13.06 10.78
C GLY A 161 7.68 11.64 10.40
N CYS A 162 8.12 10.61 11.14
CA CYS A 162 7.74 9.20 10.96
C CYS A 162 6.49 8.79 11.77
N ALA A 163 6.05 9.62 12.73
CA ALA A 163 5.12 9.21 13.79
C ALA A 163 3.65 9.22 13.34
N THR A 164 3.24 10.16 12.50
CA THR A 164 1.84 10.34 12.09
C THR A 164 1.69 10.30 10.58
N ASN A 165 0.78 9.45 10.07
CA ASN A 165 0.18 9.60 8.73
C ASN A 165 -1.05 10.53 8.79
N ILE A 166 -1.11 11.39 9.81
CA ILE A 166 -2.27 12.22 10.11
C ILE A 166 -1.82 13.66 9.96
N ASP A 167 -2.01 14.18 8.75
CA ASP A 167 -2.37 15.58 8.58
C ASP A 167 -3.82 15.55 8.07
N SER A 168 -4.69 16.16 8.86
CA SER A 168 -6.15 16.12 8.77
C SER A 168 -6.71 16.72 7.49
#